data_AF-A0A956TID8-F1
#
_entry.id   AF-A0A956TID8-F1
#
_cell.length_a   1.000
_cell.length_b   1.000
_cell.length_c   1.000
_cell.angle_alpha   90.00
_cell.angle_beta   90.00
_cell.angle_gamma   90.00
#
_symmetry.space_group_name_H-M   'P 1'
#
loop_
_entity.id
_entity.type
_entity.pdbx_description
1 polymer ?
#
loop_
_entity_poly.entity_id
_entity_poly.type
_entity_poly.pdbx_seq_one_letter_code
_entity_poly.pdbx_strand_id
1 'polypeptide(L)'
;MQAFRDKMERAGSTPSQIERFLANLERFQQGEKGIIPEAEIEPVESVPQLAELPEESAPLDQAVVIKLNGGLGTSMGLNGPKSLIETRSGLSFLDIVVKQVQPVGVPLVLMNSFNTSQESLARLETHQLEQKLPLEFLQSQTPKIRLDLTPAEHPESH
;
A
#
# COMPACT_ATOMS: atom_id res chain seq x y z
N MET A 1 1.63 25.56 6.05
CA MET A 1 1.60 25.03 4.67
C MET A 1 2.99 24.94 4.04
N GLN A 2 3.75 26.03 3.90
CA GLN A 2 5.08 26.00 3.26
C GLN A 2 6.06 24.99 3.89
N ALA A 3 6.18 24.97 5.22
CA ALA A 3 7.08 24.03 5.91
C ALA A 3 6.77 22.54 5.62
N PHE A 4 5.50 22.18 5.35
CA PHE A 4 5.13 20.82 4.94
C PHE A 4 5.57 20.53 3.50
N ARG A 5 5.35 21.48 2.59
CA ARG A 5 5.82 21.40 1.20
C ARG A 5 7.33 21.19 1.17
N ASP A 6 8.09 22.06 1.82
CA ASP A 6 9.56 21.98 1.85
C ASP A 6 10.06 20.65 2.42
N LYS A 7 9.37 20.11 3.42
CA LYS A 7 9.72 18.81 4.02
C LYS A 7 9.43 17.64 3.08
N MET A 8 8.28 17.67 2.40
CA MET A 8 7.88 16.63 1.45
C MET A 8 8.75 16.65 0.19
N GLU A 9 9.10 17.84 -0.32
CA GLU A 9 10.04 18.00 -1.45
C GLU A 9 11.42 17.45 -1.11
N ARG A 10 11.96 17.77 0.08
CA ARG A 10 13.23 17.19 0.56
C ARG A 10 13.18 15.67 0.70
N ALA A 11 12.01 15.11 0.99
CA ALA A 11 11.79 13.67 1.07
C ALA A 11 11.48 13.03 -0.30
N GLY A 12 11.55 13.78 -1.41
CA GLY A 12 11.33 13.27 -2.76
C GLY A 12 9.86 13.04 -3.14
N SER A 13 8.92 13.65 -2.42
CA SER A 13 7.49 13.55 -2.78
C SER A 13 7.22 14.27 -4.11
N THR A 14 6.33 13.70 -4.91
CA THR A 14 5.90 14.30 -6.18
C THR A 14 4.95 15.48 -5.94
N PRO A 15 4.81 16.40 -6.91
CA PRO A 15 3.86 17.50 -6.81
C PRO A 15 2.44 17.04 -6.48
N SER A 16 1.95 15.96 -7.11
CA SER A 16 0.59 15.45 -6.85
C SER A 16 0.41 14.90 -5.43
N GLN A 17 1.44 14.26 -4.86
CA GLN A 17 1.43 13.80 -3.46
C GLN A 17 1.38 14.99 -2.50
N ILE A 18 2.17 16.04 -2.78
CA ILE A 18 2.20 17.26 -1.97
C ILE A 18 0.85 17.97 -2.01
N GLU A 19 0.30 18.24 -3.20
CA GLU A 19 -0.99 18.94 -3.32
C GLU A 19 -2.12 18.15 -2.64
N ARG A 20 -2.13 16.82 -2.78
CA ARG A 20 -3.11 15.97 -2.10
C ARG A 20 -3.00 16.07 -0.58
N PHE A 21 -1.78 16.05 -0.04
CA PHE A 21 -1.57 16.20 1.40
C PHE A 21 -2.01 17.58 1.89
N LEU A 22 -1.64 18.65 1.18
CA LEU A 22 -2.00 20.02 1.56
C LEU A 22 -3.51 20.25 1.52
N ALA A 23 -4.21 19.74 0.51
CA ALA A 23 -5.67 19.82 0.43
C ALA A 23 -6.34 19.08 1.62
N ASN A 24 -5.83 17.90 1.99
CA ASN A 24 -6.34 17.18 3.16
C ASN A 24 -6.04 17.90 4.47
N LEU A 25 -4.88 18.53 4.60
CA LEU A 25 -4.51 19.34 5.76
C LEU A 25 -5.42 20.56 5.91
N GLU A 26 -5.76 21.22 4.80
CA GLU A 26 -6.71 22.34 4.80
C GLU A 26 -8.10 21.90 5.26
N ARG A 27 -8.61 20.79 4.72
CA ARG A 27 -9.89 20.20 5.15
C ARG A 27 -9.90 19.86 6.65
N PHE A 28 -8.81 19.28 7.13
CA PHE A 28 -8.63 19.00 8.56
C PHE A 28 -8.64 20.29 9.41
N GLN A 29 -7.96 21.35 8.97
CA GLN A 29 -7.97 22.66 9.65
C GLN A 29 -9.35 23.31 9.66
N GLN A 30 -10.18 23.04 8.65
CA GLN A 30 -11.57 23.47 8.58
C GLN A 30 -12.51 22.63 9.47
N GLY A 31 -11.98 21.66 10.21
CA GLY A 31 -12.72 20.86 11.19
C GLY A 31 -13.21 19.52 10.67
N GLU A 32 -12.81 19.11 9.46
CA GLU A 32 -13.15 17.79 8.93
C GLU A 32 -12.42 16.69 9.73
N LYS A 33 -13.18 15.72 10.24
CA LYS A 33 -12.67 14.64 11.10
C LYS A 33 -12.52 13.29 10.38
N GLY A 34 -12.97 13.19 9.13
CA GLY A 34 -13.01 11.93 8.38
C GLY A 34 -13.96 10.88 8.98
N ILE A 35 -14.89 11.31 9.84
CA ILE A 35 -15.93 10.46 10.43
C ILE A 35 -17.12 10.48 9.48
N ILE A 36 -17.66 9.29 9.17
CA ILE A 36 -18.91 9.12 8.46
C ILE A 36 -19.96 8.70 9.51
N PRO A 37 -20.90 9.58 9.89
CA PRO A 37 -21.94 9.25 10.86
C PRO A 37 -22.90 8.19 10.32
N GLU A 38 -23.40 7.32 11.20
CA GLU A 38 -24.40 6.29 10.85
C GLU A 38 -25.66 6.91 10.21
N ALA A 39 -26.06 8.10 10.66
CA ALA A 39 -27.22 8.81 10.11
C ALA A 39 -27.03 9.35 8.67
N GLU A 40 -25.81 9.33 8.14
CA GLU A 40 -25.48 9.77 6.77
C GLU A 40 -25.32 8.59 5.79
N ILE A 41 -25.51 7.35 6.25
CA ILE A 41 -25.40 6.15 5.43
C ILE A 41 -26.64 5.27 5.57
N GLU A 42 -26.85 4.43 4.57
CA GLU A 42 -27.91 3.42 4.56
C GLU A 42 -27.29 2.05 4.27
N PRO A 43 -27.84 0.96 4.83
CA PRO A 43 -27.38 -0.39 4.54
C PRO A 43 -27.55 -0.72 3.05
N VAL A 44 -26.54 -1.35 2.45
CA VAL A 44 -26.69 -1.96 1.13
C VAL A 44 -27.46 -3.27 1.29
N GLU A 45 -28.69 -3.32 0.79
CA GLU A 45 -29.59 -4.47 1.00
C GLU A 45 -29.17 -5.73 0.22
N SER A 46 -28.61 -5.57 -0.97
CA SER A 46 -28.18 -6.70 -1.79
C SER A 46 -27.06 -6.32 -2.77
N VAL A 47 -26.26 -7.32 -3.14
CA VAL A 47 -25.20 -7.23 -4.15
C VAL A 47 -25.25 -8.49 -5.04
N PRO A 48 -24.85 -8.41 -6.32
CA PRO A 48 -24.74 -9.59 -7.17
C PRO A 48 -23.78 -10.62 -6.59
N GLN A 49 -24.12 -11.91 -6.69
CA GLN A 49 -23.24 -12.99 -6.29
C GLN A 49 -22.32 -13.39 -7.43
N LEU A 50 -21.04 -13.67 -7.12
CA LEU A 50 -20.08 -14.13 -8.12
C LEU A 50 -20.57 -15.37 -8.90
N ALA A 51 -21.27 -16.29 -8.22
CA ALA A 51 -21.79 -17.52 -8.82
C ALA A 51 -22.93 -17.30 -9.83
N GLU A 52 -23.55 -16.12 -9.84
CA GLU A 52 -24.63 -15.74 -10.75
C GLU A 52 -24.11 -14.97 -11.97
N LEU A 53 -22.83 -14.56 -11.95
CA LEU A 53 -22.21 -13.88 -13.08
C LEU A 53 -21.86 -14.88 -14.19
N PRO A 54 -21.97 -14.49 -15.47
CA PRO A 54 -21.57 -15.35 -16.57
C PRO A 54 -20.07 -15.66 -16.51
N GLU A 55 -19.69 -16.90 -16.81
CA GLU A 55 -18.29 -17.25 -17.01
C GLU A 55 -17.81 -16.69 -18.35
N GLU A 56 -17.07 -15.59 -18.30
CA GLU A 56 -16.47 -14.97 -19.48
C GLU A 56 -14.94 -15.09 -19.43
N SER A 57 -14.33 -15.43 -20.56
CA SER A 57 -12.87 -15.39 -20.68
C SER A 57 -12.40 -13.94 -20.75
N ALA A 58 -11.70 -13.48 -19.73
CA ALA A 58 -11.09 -12.15 -19.71
C ALA A 58 -9.71 -12.14 -20.38
N PRO A 59 -9.30 -11.03 -21.03
CA PRO A 59 -7.96 -10.89 -21.59
C PRO A 59 -6.93 -10.71 -20.46
N LEU A 60 -6.38 -11.83 -19.96
CA LEU A 60 -5.41 -11.84 -18.86
C LEU A 60 -4.09 -11.14 -19.22
N ASP A 61 -3.77 -11.05 -20.52
CA ASP A 61 -2.62 -10.31 -21.05
C ASP A 61 -2.74 -8.78 -20.87
N GLN A 62 -3.93 -8.29 -20.51
CA GLN A 62 -4.20 -6.89 -20.18
C GLN A 62 -4.36 -6.65 -18.67
N ALA A 63 -4.14 -7.68 -17.85
CA ALA A 63 -4.29 -7.60 -16.40
C ALA A 63 -2.94 -7.45 -15.68
N VAL A 64 -2.99 -6.92 -14.46
CA VAL A 64 -1.87 -6.90 -13.50
C VAL A 64 -2.40 -7.21 -12.10
N VAL A 65 -1.66 -8.00 -11.32
CA VAL A 65 -1.96 -8.23 -9.91
C VAL A 65 -1.14 -7.27 -9.07
N ILE A 66 -1.81 -6.37 -8.35
CA ILE A 66 -1.16 -5.49 -7.37
C ILE A 66 -1.44 -6.02 -5.96
N LYS A 67 -0.38 -6.20 -5.15
CA LYS A 67 -0.51 -6.54 -3.73
C LYS A 67 -0.02 -5.41 -2.85
N LEU A 68 -0.88 -5.00 -1.91
CA LEU A 68 -0.54 -4.01 -0.89
C LEU A 68 0.38 -4.67 0.15
N ASN A 69 1.62 -4.18 0.23
CA ASN A 69 2.68 -4.80 1.03
C ASN A 69 3.48 -3.75 1.85
N GLY A 70 2.87 -2.60 2.13
CA GLY A 70 3.48 -1.56 2.97
C GLY A 70 3.37 -1.79 4.47
N GLY A 71 2.57 -2.78 4.91
CA GLY A 71 2.29 -3.05 6.31
C GLY A 71 3.37 -3.87 7.01
N LEU A 72 3.73 -3.45 8.23
CA LEU A 72 4.62 -4.19 9.11
C LEU A 72 3.85 -5.16 10.02
N GLY A 73 4.50 -6.26 10.41
CA GLY A 73 3.99 -7.22 11.40
C GLY A 73 4.06 -6.74 12.86
N THR A 74 4.17 -5.44 13.12
CA THR A 74 4.46 -4.89 14.46
C THR A 74 3.40 -5.21 15.51
N SER A 75 2.12 -5.24 15.13
CA SER A 75 1.04 -5.65 16.03
C SER A 75 1.14 -7.13 16.45
N MET A 76 1.91 -7.92 15.71
CA MET A 76 2.20 -9.33 15.99
C MET A 76 3.59 -9.52 16.62
N GLY A 77 4.28 -8.43 17.00
CA GLY A 77 5.62 -8.49 17.60
C GLY A 77 6.76 -8.74 16.60
N LEU A 78 6.51 -8.55 15.30
CA LEU A 78 7.51 -8.80 14.25
C LEU A 78 8.03 -7.50 13.66
N ASN A 79 9.34 -7.44 13.46
CA ASN A 79 10.03 -6.35 12.78
C ASN A 79 10.30 -6.78 11.33
N GLY A 80 9.36 -6.52 10.43
CA GLY A 80 9.48 -6.85 9.01
C GLY A 80 8.14 -6.83 8.26
N PRO A 81 8.15 -7.06 6.93
CA PRO A 81 6.93 -7.12 6.13
C PRO A 81 6.01 -8.24 6.61
N LYS A 82 4.72 -7.93 6.78
CA LYS A 82 3.72 -8.93 7.18
C LYS A 82 3.62 -10.08 6.16
N SER A 83 3.91 -9.81 4.89
CA SER A 83 3.87 -10.80 3.82
C SER A 83 4.94 -11.90 3.93
N LEU A 84 6.02 -11.66 4.68
CA LEU A 84 7.10 -12.63 4.87
C LEU A 84 6.88 -13.57 6.06
N ILE A 85 5.81 -13.37 6.82
CA ILE A 85 5.41 -14.28 7.90
C ILE A 85 5.08 -15.64 7.30
N GLU A 86 5.70 -16.70 7.84
CA GLU A 86 5.37 -18.08 7.48
C GLU A 86 3.93 -18.41 7.91
N THR A 87 3.18 -19.02 7.00
CA THR A 87 1.75 -19.32 7.21
C THR A 87 1.46 -20.80 7.17
N ARG A 88 1.97 -21.51 6.16
CA ARG A 88 1.67 -22.91 5.93
C ARG A 88 2.83 -23.58 5.21
N SER A 89 3.25 -24.73 5.72
CA SER A 89 4.18 -25.63 5.05
C SER A 89 5.50 -24.95 4.62
N GLY A 90 6.07 -24.08 5.45
CA GLY A 90 7.31 -23.37 5.10
C GLY A 90 7.13 -22.18 4.16
N LEU A 91 5.88 -21.86 3.78
CA LEU A 91 5.59 -20.76 2.84
C LEU A 91 5.07 -19.54 3.58
N SER A 92 5.65 -18.39 3.25
CA SER A 92 5.12 -17.08 3.62
C SER A 92 3.88 -16.72 2.80
N PHE A 93 3.15 -15.69 3.22
CA PHE A 93 2.06 -15.15 2.41
C PHE A 93 2.54 -14.74 1.01
N LEU A 94 3.72 -14.14 0.89
CA LEU A 94 4.28 -13.72 -0.38
C LEU A 94 4.54 -14.92 -1.30
N ASP A 95 5.07 -16.01 -0.76
CA ASP A 95 5.32 -17.23 -1.55
C ASP A 95 4.03 -17.84 -2.10
N ILE A 96 2.97 -17.81 -1.29
CA ILE A 96 1.65 -18.30 -1.69
C ILE A 96 1.11 -17.45 -2.85
N VAL A 97 1.23 -16.12 -2.75
CA VAL A 97 0.82 -15.22 -3.84
C VAL A 97 1.60 -15.50 -5.12
N VAL A 98 2.93 -15.64 -5.03
CA VAL A 98 3.75 -15.94 -6.22
C VAL A 98 3.31 -17.24 -6.87
N LYS A 99 3.11 -18.30 -6.08
CA LYS A 99 2.63 -19.61 -6.57
C LYS A 99 1.22 -19.57 -7.17
N GLN A 100 0.37 -18.62 -6.76
CA GLN A 100 -0.95 -18.42 -7.34
C GLN A 100 -0.89 -17.67 -8.67
N VAL A 101 -0.04 -16.66 -8.78
CA VAL A 101 -0.01 -15.75 -9.93
C VAL A 101 0.84 -16.27 -11.08
N GLN A 102 2.00 -16.87 -10.77
CA GLN A 102 2.97 -17.29 -11.78
C GLN A 102 2.39 -18.26 -12.84
N PRO A 103 1.59 -19.29 -12.49
CA PRO A 103 1.03 -20.20 -13.51
C PRO A 103 0.02 -19.53 -14.45
N VAL A 104 -0.57 -18.40 -14.03
CA VAL A 104 -1.57 -17.66 -14.80
C VAL A 104 -0.90 -16.69 -15.79
N GLY A 105 0.39 -16.39 -15.60
CA GLY A 105 1.16 -15.52 -16.51
C GLY A 105 0.83 -14.02 -16.38
N VAL A 106 0.15 -13.60 -15.31
CA VAL A 106 -0.17 -12.19 -15.05
C VAL A 106 0.97 -11.56 -14.24
N PRO A 107 1.46 -10.35 -14.57
CA PRO A 107 2.50 -9.69 -13.79
C PRO A 107 2.06 -9.42 -12.34
N LEU A 108 2.99 -9.61 -11.40
CA LEU A 108 2.82 -9.28 -9.99
C LEU A 108 3.60 -8.02 -9.64
N VAL A 109 2.93 -7.03 -9.05
CA VAL A 109 3.55 -5.79 -8.58
C VAL A 109 3.23 -5.58 -7.11
N LEU A 110 4.25 -5.34 -6.29
CA LEU A 110 4.09 -5.03 -4.88
C LEU A 110 4.01 -3.52 -4.66
N MET A 111 2.98 -3.06 -3.93
CA MET A 111 3.00 -1.72 -3.34
C MET A 111 3.72 -1.80 -2.00
N ASN A 112 5.04 -1.57 -2.01
CA ASN A 112 5.89 -1.62 -0.83
C ASN A 112 5.92 -0.28 -0.10
N SER A 113 6.37 -0.32 1.15
CA SER A 113 6.81 0.86 1.88
C SER A 113 8.34 0.91 1.94
N PHE A 114 8.89 2.04 2.37
CA PHE A 114 10.31 2.15 2.69
C PHE A 114 10.78 1.15 3.76
N ASN A 115 9.88 0.63 4.61
CA ASN A 115 10.21 -0.40 5.60
C ASN A 115 10.05 -1.83 5.09
N THR A 116 9.50 -2.05 3.88
CA THR A 116 9.18 -3.40 3.40
C THR A 116 9.80 -3.75 2.06
N SER A 117 10.27 -2.77 1.29
CA SER A 117 10.85 -2.96 -0.04
C SER A 117 12.01 -3.94 -0.04
N GLN A 118 13.07 -3.67 0.73
CA GLN A 118 14.31 -4.45 0.69
C GLN A 118 14.08 -5.95 0.93
N GLU A 119 13.44 -6.30 2.05
CA GLU A 119 13.20 -7.71 2.40
C GLU A 119 12.24 -8.40 1.43
N SER A 120 11.22 -7.68 0.94
CA SER A 120 10.23 -8.25 0.02
C SER A 120 10.84 -8.52 -1.36
N LEU A 121 11.67 -7.61 -1.88
CA LEU A 121 12.39 -7.81 -3.13
C LEU A 121 13.40 -8.95 -3.03
N ALA A 122 14.17 -9.01 -1.94
CA ALA A 122 15.10 -10.12 -1.69
C ALA A 122 14.36 -11.47 -1.68
N ARG A 123 13.13 -11.53 -1.14
CA ARG A 123 12.31 -12.74 -1.23
C ARG A 123 11.87 -13.02 -2.67
N LEU A 124 11.40 -12.03 -3.42
CA LEU A 124 10.96 -12.21 -4.80
C LEU A 124 12.08 -12.67 -5.75
N GLU A 125 13.33 -12.25 -5.53
CA GLU A 125 14.49 -12.70 -6.30
C GLU A 125 14.61 -14.24 -6.29
N THR A 126 14.23 -14.88 -5.18
CA THR A 126 14.28 -16.36 -5.07
C THR A 126 13.29 -17.08 -5.98
N HIS A 127 12.23 -16.39 -6.43
CA HIS A 127 11.18 -16.94 -7.30
C HIS A 127 11.42 -16.73 -8.80
N GLN A 128 12.43 -15.92 -9.19
CA GLN A 128 12.80 -15.70 -10.59
C GLN A 128 11.61 -15.34 -11.49
N LEU A 129 10.79 -14.38 -11.05
CA LEU A 129 9.61 -13.93 -11.81
C LEU A 129 10.02 -13.29 -13.14
N GLU A 130 9.56 -13.86 -14.24
CA GLU A 130 9.75 -13.32 -15.58
C GLU A 130 8.56 -12.42 -15.97
N GLN A 131 8.75 -11.10 -15.87
CA GLN A 131 7.72 -10.13 -16.25
C GLN A 131 8.33 -8.83 -16.78
N LYS A 132 7.56 -8.08 -17.58
CA LYS A 132 7.98 -6.77 -18.13
C LYS A 132 7.80 -5.61 -17.16
N LEU A 133 6.85 -5.73 -16.24
CA LEU A 133 6.54 -4.69 -15.26
C LEU A 133 7.51 -4.74 -14.07
N PRO A 134 7.82 -3.60 -13.44
CA PRO A 134 8.64 -3.58 -12.23
C PRO A 134 8.00 -4.43 -11.13
N LEU A 135 8.83 -5.06 -10.29
CA LEU A 135 8.36 -5.89 -9.18
C LEU A 135 7.70 -5.07 -8.07
N GLU A 136 8.00 -3.78 -7.98
CA GLU A 136 7.42 -2.90 -6.97
C GLU A 136 7.15 -1.48 -7.47
N PHE A 137 6.32 -0.79 -6.72
CA PHE A 137 6.37 0.65 -6.56
C PHE A 137 6.26 1.01 -5.08
N LEU A 138 6.84 2.14 -4.69
CA LEU A 138 6.79 2.61 -3.32
C LEU A 138 5.53 3.44 -3.07
N GLN A 139 4.84 3.15 -1.97
CA GLN A 139 3.77 4.01 -1.48
C GLN A 139 4.33 5.38 -1.04
N SER A 140 3.49 6.41 -1.11
CA SER A 140 3.82 7.76 -0.66
C SER A 140 4.19 7.82 0.83
N GLN A 141 5.01 8.80 1.21
CA GLN A 141 5.28 9.17 2.60
C GLN A 141 4.76 10.58 2.87
N THR A 142 4.07 10.77 3.99
CA THR A 142 3.59 12.09 4.43
C THR A 142 4.11 12.40 5.83
N PRO A 143 4.44 13.67 6.12
CA PRO A 143 4.94 14.06 7.43
C PRO A 143 3.85 13.92 8.49
N LYS A 144 4.23 13.47 9.69
CA LYS A 144 3.36 13.57 10.86
C LYS A 144 3.17 15.04 11.21
N ILE A 145 1.96 15.40 11.65
CA ILE A 145 1.57 16.76 12.01
C ILE A 145 1.56 16.86 13.54
N ARG A 146 2.22 17.89 14.09
CA ARG A 146 2.18 18.21 15.52
C ARG A 146 0.87 18.90 15.88
N LEU A 147 0.56 18.98 17.18
CA LEU A 147 -0.63 19.69 17.68
C LEU A 147 -0.64 21.18 17.32
N ASP A 148 0.54 21.79 17.16
CA ASP A 148 0.73 23.17 16.72
C ASP A 148 0.63 23.36 15.19
N LEU A 149 0.19 22.32 14.46
CA LEU A 149 0.06 22.29 13.00
C LEU A 149 1.36 22.52 12.23
N THR A 150 2.50 22.12 12.82
CA THR A 150 3.79 22.08 12.14
C THR A 150 4.24 20.65 11.84
N PRO A 151 5.16 20.43 10.87
CA PRO A 151 5.69 19.10 10.60
C PRO A 151 6.50 18.59 11.79
N ALA A 152 6.22 17.39 12.27
CA ALA A 152 6.97 16.79 13.37
C ALA A 152 8.42 16.52 12.96
N GLU A 153 9.37 16.94 13.79
CA GLU A 153 10.79 16.63 13.64
C GLU A 153 11.21 15.52 14.61
N HIS A 154 12.10 14.66 14.15
CA HIS A 154 12.81 13.72 15.00
C HIS A 154 14.30 13.90 14.65
N PRO A 155 15.18 14.22 15.61
CA PRO A 155 16.61 14.17 15.35
C PRO A 155 16.96 12.76 14.87
N GLU A 156 17.82 12.65 13.85
CA GLU A 156 18.22 11.36 13.29
C GLU A 156 18.69 10.44 14.41
N SER A 157 18.06 9.27 14.52
CA SER A 157 18.56 8.20 15.37
C SER A 157 19.85 7.69 14.72
N HIS A 158 20.99 7.97 15.36
CA HIS A 158 22.28 7.35 15.03
C HIS A 158 22.20 5.83 15.12
#